data_AF-A0A1I6TK34-F1
#
_entry.id   AF-A0A1I6TK34-F1
#
_cell.length_a   1.000
_cell.length_b   1.000
_cell.length_c   1.000
_cell.angle_alpha   90.00
_cell.angle_beta   90.00
_cell.angle_gamma   90.00
#
_symmetry.space_group_name_H-M   'P 1'
#
loop_
_entity.id
_entity.type
_entity.pdbx_description
1 polymer ?
#
loop_
_entity_poly.entity_id
_entity_poly.type
_entity_poly.pdbx_seq_one_letter_code
_entity_poly.pdbx_strand_id
1 'polypeptide(L)'
;MHQLQPQPEVTTSLQFNTHSTSAFAENPVPAQRLQWVNLQTEVQQVDWLILHFNHWFSHLNVTLVRGDFEPEYFPATETEAARIQFAHGFFNSALHEISHWSIAGEQRRLLPDLGYWYAPDGRTAEQQALFEQVEIKPQAIEWLFSKAFGRKFRVSLDNLTGDGGNGATFKDHVYAQLQQYFTGEAKLPRDAAHFIDCICAYTRSGKTLQSDEFQREMLD
;
A
#
# COMPACT_ATOMS: atom_id res chain seq x y z
N MET A 1 -16.54 -5.69 26.86
CA MET A 1 -16.09 -6.53 25.73
C MET A 1 -16.93 -6.14 24.54
N HIS A 2 -16.41 -5.33 23.63
CA HIS A 2 -17.18 -4.83 22.49
C HIS A 2 -16.78 -5.63 21.26
N GLN A 3 -17.79 -6.26 20.64
CA GLN A 3 -17.61 -7.24 19.58
C GLN A 3 -17.21 -6.53 18.29
N LEU A 4 -15.98 -6.78 17.86
CA LEU A 4 -15.56 -6.65 16.48
C LEU A 4 -16.47 -7.54 15.62
N GLN A 5 -17.11 -6.97 14.61
CA GLN A 5 -17.94 -7.74 13.70
C GLN A 5 -17.07 -8.35 12.59
N PRO A 6 -17.19 -9.65 12.30
CA PRO A 6 -16.65 -10.21 11.07
C PRO A 6 -17.37 -9.56 9.87
N GLN A 7 -16.61 -9.30 8.80
CA GLN A 7 -17.14 -8.76 7.56
C GLN A 7 -18.20 -9.69 6.95
N PRO A 8 -19.26 -9.15 6.33
CA PRO A 8 -20.23 -9.96 5.61
C PRO A 8 -19.57 -10.63 4.40
N GLU A 9 -19.74 -11.94 4.27
CA GLU A 9 -19.27 -12.70 3.10
C GLU A 9 -19.96 -12.18 1.82
N VAL A 10 -19.19 -11.60 0.91
CA VAL A 10 -19.67 -11.26 -0.44
C VAL A 10 -19.65 -12.53 -1.29
N THR A 11 -20.77 -13.25 -1.31
CA THR A 11 -20.96 -14.41 -2.21
C THR A 11 -21.18 -13.90 -3.65
N THR A 12 -20.11 -13.72 -4.42
CA THR A 12 -20.24 -13.50 -5.87
C THR A 12 -19.94 -14.79 -6.61
N SER A 13 -21.00 -15.55 -6.89
CA SER A 13 -20.98 -16.69 -7.82
C SER A 13 -20.88 -16.19 -9.26
N LEU A 14 -19.73 -16.36 -9.90
CA LEU A 14 -19.61 -16.25 -11.36
C LEU A 14 -18.99 -17.53 -11.92
N GLN A 15 -19.81 -18.24 -12.70
CA GLN A 15 -19.45 -19.45 -13.41
C GLN A 15 -18.43 -19.13 -14.51
N PHE A 16 -17.23 -19.70 -14.44
CA PHE A 16 -16.26 -19.65 -15.53
C PHE A 16 -16.39 -20.91 -16.40
N ASN A 17 -16.81 -20.70 -17.65
CA ASN A 17 -16.71 -21.71 -18.70
C ASN A 17 -15.24 -21.92 -19.08
N THR A 18 -14.85 -23.19 -19.14
CA THR A 18 -13.51 -23.67 -19.47
C THR A 18 -13.27 -23.64 -20.98
N HIS A 19 -12.30 -22.84 -21.43
CA HIS A 19 -11.64 -23.09 -22.70
C HIS A 19 -10.12 -22.90 -22.57
N SER A 20 -9.41 -24.03 -22.57
CA SER A 20 -7.98 -24.12 -22.79
C SER A 20 -7.59 -23.48 -24.12
N THR A 21 -6.56 -22.64 -24.14
CA THR A 21 -5.63 -22.56 -25.28
C THR A 21 -4.23 -22.14 -24.82
N SER A 22 -3.26 -22.84 -25.39
CA SER A 22 -1.82 -22.73 -25.21
C SER A 22 -1.23 -21.45 -25.80
N ALA A 23 -0.18 -20.96 -25.13
CA ALA A 23 0.97 -20.20 -25.65
C ALA A 23 0.73 -18.98 -26.55
N PHE A 24 0.90 -17.77 -26.00
CA PHE A 24 1.56 -16.67 -26.70
C PHE A 24 2.43 -15.87 -25.72
N ALA A 25 3.74 -15.84 -26.01
CA ALA A 25 4.66 -14.87 -25.47
C ALA A 25 4.27 -13.50 -26.04
N GLU A 26 3.50 -12.73 -25.30
CA GLU A 26 3.15 -11.37 -25.69
C GLU A 26 4.30 -10.42 -25.36
N ASN A 27 4.85 -9.80 -26.40
CA ASN A 27 5.77 -8.68 -26.29
C ASN A 27 5.16 -7.59 -25.41
N PRO A 28 5.90 -7.06 -24.43
CA PRO A 28 5.36 -6.00 -23.61
C PRO A 28 5.06 -4.72 -24.43
N VAL A 29 3.80 -4.28 -24.37
CA VAL A 29 3.21 -3.00 -24.79
C VAL A 29 4.17 -1.82 -24.56
N PRO A 30 4.24 -0.79 -25.44
CA PRO A 30 5.19 0.33 -25.33
C PRO A 30 5.21 1.08 -23.98
N ALA A 31 4.11 1.06 -23.22
CA ALA A 31 4.03 1.65 -21.88
C ALA A 31 5.02 1.00 -20.87
N GLN A 32 5.40 -0.26 -21.10
CA GLN A 32 6.24 -1.06 -20.20
C GLN A 32 7.74 -0.70 -20.25
N ARG A 33 8.13 0.27 -21.08
CA ARG A 33 9.52 0.79 -21.20
C ARG A 33 9.64 2.30 -20.99
N LEU A 34 8.57 2.97 -20.57
CA LEU A 34 8.66 4.39 -20.26
C LEU A 34 9.37 4.57 -18.92
N GLN A 35 10.44 5.38 -18.93
CA GLN A 35 11.07 5.85 -17.71
C GLN A 35 10.06 6.67 -16.90
N TRP A 36 10.11 6.55 -15.58
CA TRP A 36 9.22 7.27 -14.65
C TRP A 36 9.09 8.77 -15.00
N VAL A 37 10.21 9.39 -15.36
CA VAL A 37 10.30 10.82 -15.72
C VAL A 37 9.44 11.24 -16.92
N ASN A 38 9.01 10.29 -17.76
CA ASN A 38 8.22 10.56 -18.96
C ASN A 38 6.71 10.37 -18.73
N LEU A 39 6.28 9.87 -17.57
CA LEU A 39 4.88 9.60 -17.27
C LEU A 39 4.16 10.90 -16.89
N GLN A 40 3.10 11.24 -17.62
CA GLN A 40 2.39 12.52 -17.46
C GLN A 40 1.06 12.38 -16.74
N THR A 41 0.42 11.21 -16.81
CA THR A 41 -0.88 10.96 -16.21
C THR A 41 -0.81 10.00 -15.04
N GLU A 42 -1.75 10.10 -14.10
CA GLU A 42 -1.83 9.18 -12.97
C GLU A 42 -2.07 7.74 -13.44
N VAL A 43 -2.90 7.54 -14.47
CA VAL A 43 -3.14 6.21 -15.06
C VAL A 43 -1.83 5.57 -15.53
N GLN A 44 -0.97 6.32 -16.24
CA GLN A 44 0.33 5.83 -16.67
C GLN A 44 1.24 5.49 -15.48
N GLN A 45 1.23 6.30 -14.43
CA GLN A 45 2.01 6.07 -13.22
C GLN A 45 1.54 4.82 -12.47
N VAL A 46 0.23 4.59 -12.40
CA VAL A 46 -0.38 3.41 -11.78
C VAL A 46 -0.08 2.15 -12.58
N ASP A 47 -0.21 2.19 -13.90
CA ASP A 47 0.16 1.05 -14.77
C ASP A 47 1.64 0.71 -14.62
N TRP A 48 2.50 1.74 -14.52
CA TRP A 48 3.93 1.57 -14.27
C TRP A 48 4.17 0.92 -12.91
N LEU A 49 3.49 1.38 -11.85
CA LEU A 49 3.60 0.84 -10.50
C LEU A 49 3.20 -0.64 -10.44
N ILE A 50 2.06 -1.01 -11.03
CA ILE A 50 1.59 -2.40 -11.10
C ILE A 50 2.63 -3.27 -11.79
N LEU A 51 3.11 -2.85 -12.97
CA LEU A 51 4.10 -3.59 -13.74
C LEU A 51 5.37 -3.87 -12.92
N HIS A 52 5.92 -2.83 -12.30
CA HIS A 52 7.20 -2.92 -11.61
C HIS A 52 7.07 -3.65 -10.27
N PHE A 53 6.00 -3.42 -9.51
CA PHE A 53 5.72 -4.18 -8.30
C PHE A 53 5.63 -5.67 -8.59
N ASN A 54 4.83 -6.07 -9.59
CA ASN A 54 4.64 -7.47 -9.96
C ASN A 54 5.94 -8.13 -10.43
N HIS A 55 6.83 -7.36 -11.06
CA HIS A 55 8.16 -7.83 -11.43
C HIS A 55 9.07 -8.01 -10.20
N TRP A 56 9.24 -6.96 -9.39
CA TRP A 56 10.16 -6.95 -8.25
C TRP A 56 9.78 -7.99 -7.19
N PHE A 57 8.48 -8.18 -6.95
CA PHE A 57 7.96 -9.11 -5.95
C PHE A 57 7.46 -10.44 -6.53
N SER A 58 7.73 -10.74 -7.81
CA SER A 58 7.35 -12.01 -8.44
C SER A 58 7.80 -13.24 -7.65
N HIS A 59 8.96 -13.15 -6.97
CA HIS A 59 9.50 -14.21 -6.11
C HIS A 59 8.69 -14.49 -4.83
N LEU A 60 7.71 -13.64 -4.49
CA LEU A 60 6.81 -13.81 -3.33
C LEU A 60 5.40 -14.25 -3.72
N ASN A 61 5.16 -14.60 -4.99
CA ASN A 61 3.84 -15.03 -5.49
C ASN A 61 2.70 -14.06 -5.12
N VAL A 62 2.95 -12.76 -5.33
CA VAL A 62 2.00 -11.67 -5.05
C VAL A 62 1.91 -10.74 -6.25
N THR A 63 0.71 -10.21 -6.48
CA THR A 63 0.45 -9.23 -7.53
C THR A 63 -0.31 -8.03 -6.96
N LEU A 64 -0.01 -6.84 -7.48
CA LEU A 64 -0.77 -5.62 -7.28
C LEU A 64 -1.82 -5.52 -8.40
N VAL A 65 -3.07 -5.29 -8.03
CA VAL A 65 -4.19 -5.21 -8.97
C VAL A 65 -5.04 -3.97 -8.70
N ARG A 66 -5.54 -3.34 -9.77
CA ARG A 66 -6.48 -2.23 -9.67
C ARG A 66 -7.87 -2.79 -9.37
N GLY A 67 -8.48 -2.31 -8.29
CA GLY A 67 -9.90 -2.53 -7.97
C GLY A 67 -10.76 -1.31 -8.25
N ASP A 68 -12.08 -1.53 -8.32
CA ASP A 68 -13.06 -0.48 -8.63
C ASP A 68 -13.60 0.21 -7.36
N PHE A 69 -13.76 -0.54 -6.27
CA PHE A 69 -14.48 -0.09 -5.07
C PHE A 69 -13.58 -0.10 -3.83
N GLU A 70 -13.53 -1.22 -3.11
CA GLU A 70 -12.82 -1.31 -1.84
C GLU A 70 -11.43 -1.95 -2.04
N PRO A 71 -10.42 -1.49 -1.26
CA PRO A 71 -9.17 -2.20 -1.18
C PRO A 71 -9.39 -3.54 -0.47
N GLU A 72 -8.67 -4.57 -0.90
CA GLU A 72 -8.72 -5.87 -0.25
C GLU A 72 -7.42 -6.64 -0.49
N TYR A 73 -6.95 -7.37 0.52
CA TYR A 73 -5.90 -8.35 0.33
C TYR A 73 -6.48 -9.76 0.23
N PHE A 74 -6.22 -10.41 -0.91
CA PHE A 74 -6.54 -11.81 -1.14
C PHE A 74 -5.30 -12.67 -0.93
N PRO A 75 -5.30 -13.63 0.02
CA PRO A 75 -4.19 -14.56 0.17
C PRO A 75 -4.05 -15.47 -1.05
N ALA A 76 -2.84 -15.97 -1.28
CA ALA A 76 -2.60 -16.95 -2.35
C ALA A 76 -3.39 -18.23 -2.11
N THR A 77 -3.84 -18.85 -3.19
CA THR A 77 -4.50 -20.17 -3.20
C THR A 77 -3.62 -21.19 -3.91
N GLU A 78 -4.10 -22.43 -4.07
CA GLU A 78 -3.37 -23.45 -4.83
C GLU A 78 -3.17 -23.07 -6.31
N THR A 79 -4.08 -22.27 -6.87
CA THR A 79 -4.12 -21.94 -8.30
C THR A 79 -3.83 -20.48 -8.60
N GLU A 80 -3.87 -19.60 -7.60
CA GLU A 80 -3.77 -18.15 -7.77
C GLU A 80 -2.73 -17.53 -6.84
N ALA A 81 -1.98 -16.57 -7.36
CA ALA A 81 -1.10 -15.72 -6.56
C ALA A 81 -1.91 -14.85 -5.58
N ALA A 82 -1.27 -14.39 -4.51
CA ALA A 82 -1.87 -13.39 -3.64
C ALA A 82 -2.13 -12.10 -4.43
N ARG A 83 -3.18 -11.36 -4.07
CA ARG A 83 -3.56 -10.11 -4.73
C ARG A 83 -3.67 -9.00 -3.69
N ILE A 84 -2.93 -7.92 -3.92
CA ILE A 84 -3.10 -6.65 -3.22
C ILE A 84 -3.99 -5.81 -4.14
N GLN A 85 -5.27 -5.65 -3.79
CA GLN A 85 -6.21 -4.84 -4.55
C GLN A 85 -6.30 -3.45 -3.92
N PHE A 86 -6.10 -2.41 -4.72
CA PHE A 86 -6.25 -1.01 -4.28
C PHE A 86 -7.43 -0.33 -4.98
N ALA A 87 -8.03 0.65 -4.30
CA ALA A 87 -9.28 1.27 -4.70
C ALA A 87 -9.12 2.35 -5.78
N HIS A 88 -10.15 2.47 -6.63
CA HIS A 88 -10.40 3.58 -7.56
C HIS A 88 -9.29 3.91 -8.56
N GLY A 89 -8.28 3.05 -8.69
CA GLY A 89 -7.14 3.32 -9.56
C GLY A 89 -6.26 4.49 -9.11
N PHE A 90 -6.34 4.93 -7.86
CA PHE A 90 -5.51 6.03 -7.35
C PHE A 90 -4.11 5.55 -6.95
N PHE A 91 -3.09 6.35 -7.29
CA PHE A 91 -1.71 5.97 -7.02
C PHE A 91 -1.42 5.87 -5.52
N ASN A 92 -1.96 6.82 -4.74
CA ASN A 92 -1.75 6.83 -3.29
C ASN A 92 -2.48 5.64 -2.62
N SER A 93 -3.65 5.24 -3.11
CA SER A 93 -4.31 4.02 -2.62
C SER A 93 -3.42 2.79 -2.85
N ALA A 94 -2.79 2.67 -4.02
CA ALA A 94 -1.83 1.59 -4.26
C ALA A 94 -0.63 1.60 -3.29
N LEU A 95 -0.05 2.78 -3.01
CA LEU A 95 1.05 2.89 -2.06
C LEU A 95 0.62 2.51 -0.63
N HIS A 96 -0.59 2.92 -0.24
CA HIS A 96 -1.18 2.60 1.05
C HIS A 96 -1.31 1.08 1.24
N GLU A 97 -1.91 0.37 0.27
CA GLU A 97 -2.05 -1.09 0.35
C GLU A 97 -0.71 -1.83 0.36
N ILE A 98 0.25 -1.37 -0.44
CA ILE A 98 1.62 -1.93 -0.42
C ILE A 98 2.28 -1.71 0.95
N SER A 99 2.02 -0.56 1.60
CA SER A 99 2.55 -0.27 2.93
C SER A 99 2.03 -1.28 3.96
N HIS A 100 0.73 -1.55 3.99
CA HIS A 100 0.12 -2.57 4.85
C HIS A 100 0.71 -3.96 4.60
N TRP A 101 0.77 -4.37 3.33
CA TRP A 101 1.32 -5.66 2.95
C TRP A 101 2.80 -5.82 3.32
N SER A 102 3.60 -4.76 3.19
CA SER A 102 5.03 -4.77 3.51
C SER A 102 5.32 -4.95 5.01
N ILE A 103 4.37 -4.55 5.87
CA ILE A 103 4.42 -4.73 7.32
C ILE A 103 3.93 -6.12 7.73
N ALA A 104 2.96 -6.66 7.00
CA ALA A 104 2.37 -7.95 7.30
C ALA A 104 3.40 -9.08 7.15
N GLY A 105 3.67 -9.80 8.24
CA GLY A 105 4.50 -11.01 8.21
C GLY A 105 3.80 -12.19 7.52
N GLU A 106 4.55 -13.28 7.32
CA GLU A 106 4.10 -14.46 6.59
C GLU A 106 2.74 -15.00 7.06
N GLN A 107 2.52 -15.08 8.37
CA GLN A 107 1.25 -15.58 8.93
C GLN A 107 0.05 -14.68 8.60
N ARG A 108 0.24 -13.37 8.58
CA ARG A 108 -0.82 -12.42 8.22
C ARG A 108 -1.14 -12.46 6.74
N ARG A 109 -0.14 -12.71 5.88
CA ARG A 109 -0.32 -12.88 4.43
C ARG A 109 -1.13 -14.13 4.04
N LEU A 110 -1.46 -15.00 4.99
CA LEU A 110 -2.37 -16.13 4.79
C LEU A 110 -3.84 -15.78 5.07
N LEU A 111 -4.11 -14.58 5.59
CA LEU A 111 -5.45 -14.14 5.98
C LEU A 111 -5.96 -13.08 4.99
N PRO A 112 -7.27 -13.08 4.68
CA PRO A 112 -7.92 -11.93 4.07
C PRO A 112 -7.61 -10.64 4.84
N ASP A 113 -7.39 -9.54 4.11
CA ASP A 113 -7.03 -8.22 4.65
C ASP A 113 -5.88 -8.24 5.66
N LEU A 114 -4.96 -9.21 5.51
CA LEU A 114 -3.79 -9.39 6.35
C LEU A 114 -4.17 -9.60 7.84
N GLY A 115 -5.42 -9.98 8.11
CA GLY A 115 -5.99 -10.09 9.46
C GLY A 115 -6.18 -8.75 10.18
N TYR A 116 -6.21 -7.63 9.45
CA TYR A 116 -6.71 -6.37 9.99
C TYR A 116 -8.24 -6.37 10.06
N TRP A 117 -8.79 -5.64 11.02
CA TRP A 117 -10.23 -5.43 11.10
C TRP A 117 -10.62 -4.22 10.27
N TYR A 118 -11.80 -4.26 9.68
CA TYR A 118 -12.43 -3.08 9.12
C TYR A 118 -13.00 -2.20 10.24
N ALA A 119 -12.76 -0.90 10.16
CA ALA A 119 -13.38 0.10 11.02
C ALA A 119 -14.15 1.08 10.15
N PRO A 120 -15.50 1.04 10.14
CA PRO A 120 -16.30 1.93 9.31
C PRO A 120 -16.10 3.39 9.72
N ASP A 121 -16.45 4.30 8.81
CA ASP A 121 -16.58 5.73 9.09
C ASP A 121 -17.56 6.02 10.24
N GLY A 122 -17.45 7.19 10.86
CA GLY A 122 -18.26 7.58 12.02
C GLY A 122 -17.69 7.12 13.36
N ARG A 123 -16.36 6.97 13.44
CA ARG A 123 -15.65 6.49 14.64
C ARG A 123 -15.72 7.52 15.77
N THR A 124 -15.91 7.02 17.00
CA THR A 124 -15.71 7.82 18.22
C THR A 124 -14.24 8.18 18.39
N ALA A 125 -13.93 9.15 19.24
CA ALA A 125 -12.54 9.54 19.54
C ALA A 125 -11.68 8.36 20.04
N GLU A 126 -12.26 7.45 20.84
CA GLU A 126 -11.56 6.25 21.32
C GLU A 126 -11.29 5.25 20.20
N GLN A 127 -12.26 5.05 19.29
CA GLN A 127 -12.09 4.19 18.12
C GLN A 127 -11.07 4.77 17.14
N GLN A 128 -11.09 6.10 16.95
CA GLN A 128 -10.11 6.81 16.15
C GLN A 128 -8.70 6.65 16.73
N ALA A 129 -8.53 6.79 18.06
CA ALA A 129 -7.23 6.61 18.69
C ALA A 129 -6.67 5.19 18.50
N LEU A 130 -7.52 4.16 18.49
CA LEU A 130 -7.11 2.78 18.19
C LEU A 130 -6.73 2.60 16.72
N PHE A 131 -7.47 3.23 15.81
CA PHE A 131 -7.13 3.24 14.38
C PHE A 131 -5.78 3.92 14.14
N GLU A 132 -5.58 5.11 14.67
CA GLU A 132 -4.33 5.86 14.52
C GLU A 132 -3.14 5.03 15.02
N GLN A 133 -3.26 4.30 16.12
CA GLN A 133 -2.19 3.44 16.62
C GLN A 133 -1.76 2.36 15.62
N VAL A 134 -2.69 1.75 14.90
CA VAL A 134 -2.37 0.71 13.90
C VAL A 134 -1.87 1.31 12.59
N GLU A 135 -2.23 2.56 12.30
CA GLU A 135 -1.89 3.29 11.08
C GLU A 135 -0.54 4.03 11.12
N ILE A 136 0.07 4.20 12.30
CA ILE A 136 1.37 4.91 12.43
C ILE A 136 2.43 4.32 11.49
N LYS A 137 2.57 2.99 11.47
CA LYS A 137 3.59 2.31 10.65
C LYS A 137 3.24 2.29 9.16
N PRO A 138 2.02 1.89 8.74
CA PRO A 138 1.59 1.99 7.35
C PRO A 138 1.84 3.39 6.78
N GLN A 139 1.36 4.44 7.45
CA GLN A 139 1.46 5.80 6.94
C GLN A 139 2.89 6.36 6.96
N ALA A 140 3.73 5.96 7.92
CA ALA A 140 5.16 6.30 7.87
C ALA A 140 5.87 5.67 6.66
N ILE A 141 5.53 4.42 6.32
CA ILE A 141 6.09 3.72 5.16
C ILE A 141 5.51 4.26 3.84
N GLU A 142 4.22 4.55 3.79
CA GLU A 142 3.57 5.22 2.65
C GLU A 142 4.23 6.57 2.35
N TRP A 143 4.62 7.31 3.38
CA TRP A 143 5.36 8.56 3.20
C TRP A 143 6.74 8.33 2.57
N LEU A 144 7.49 7.31 3.03
CA LEU A 144 8.77 6.92 2.40
C LEU A 144 8.57 6.57 0.92
N PHE A 145 7.57 5.77 0.59
CA PHE A 145 7.25 5.41 -0.80
C PHE A 145 6.89 6.63 -1.63
N SER A 146 6.01 7.49 -1.12
CA SER A 146 5.59 8.73 -1.77
C SER A 146 6.80 9.62 -2.08
N LYS A 147 7.71 9.78 -1.10
CA LYS A 147 8.93 10.58 -1.27
C LYS A 147 9.90 9.96 -2.27
N ALA A 148 10.01 8.63 -2.30
CA ALA A 148 10.82 7.92 -3.29
C ALA A 148 10.33 8.22 -4.72
N PHE A 149 9.02 8.29 -4.93
CA PHE A 149 8.42 8.70 -6.21
C PHE A 149 8.43 10.22 -6.47
N GLY A 150 8.90 11.04 -5.53
CA GLY A 150 8.84 12.50 -5.62
C GLY A 150 7.42 13.07 -5.49
N ARG A 151 6.50 12.34 -4.86
CA ARG A 151 5.10 12.72 -4.67
C ARG A 151 4.87 13.34 -3.30
N LYS A 152 3.81 14.14 -3.19
CA LYS A 152 3.31 14.65 -1.90
C LYS A 152 2.58 13.53 -1.17
N PHE A 153 2.81 13.47 0.13
CA PHE A 153 2.11 12.59 1.05
C PHE A 153 1.23 13.42 1.98
N ARG A 154 0.10 12.86 2.39
CA ARG A 154 -0.78 13.43 3.42
C ARG A 154 -1.26 12.29 4.31
N VAL A 155 -1.21 12.51 5.61
CA VAL A 155 -1.79 11.59 6.58
C VAL A 155 -3.29 11.49 6.34
N SER A 156 -3.82 10.26 6.28
CA SER A 156 -5.25 10.00 6.19
C SER A 156 -5.79 9.67 7.58
N LEU A 157 -6.74 10.47 8.06
CA LEU A 157 -7.48 10.15 9.28
C LEU A 157 -8.62 9.16 9.03
N ASP A 158 -9.02 9.00 7.77
CA ASP A 158 -10.05 8.06 7.30
C ASP A 158 -11.37 8.09 8.10
N ASN A 159 -11.80 9.28 8.55
CA ASN A 159 -12.98 9.45 9.39
C ASN A 159 -13.75 10.70 8.96
N LEU A 160 -14.52 10.60 7.88
CA LEU A 160 -15.21 11.72 7.25
C LEU A 160 -16.41 12.21 8.06
N THR A 161 -17.08 11.33 8.80
CA THR A 161 -18.32 11.64 9.54
C THR A 161 -18.20 11.49 11.06
N GLY A 162 -17.03 11.05 11.56
CA GLY A 162 -16.77 10.86 12.98
C GLY A 162 -15.97 11.98 13.65
N ASP A 163 -15.57 11.73 14.90
CA ASP A 163 -14.76 12.67 15.70
C ASP A 163 -13.27 12.38 15.52
N GLY A 164 -12.73 12.78 14.37
CA GLY A 164 -11.32 12.54 13.97
C GLY A 164 -10.31 13.57 14.49
N GLY A 165 -10.77 14.68 15.09
CA GLY A 165 -9.91 15.80 15.44
C GLY A 165 -9.10 16.37 14.25
N ASN A 166 -7.99 17.05 14.53
CA ASN A 166 -7.09 17.61 13.51
C ASN A 166 -5.90 16.68 13.16
N GLY A 167 -5.83 15.51 13.80
CA GLY A 167 -4.77 14.53 13.59
C GLY A 167 -3.36 14.96 14.00
N ALA A 168 -3.17 16.08 14.72
CA ALA A 168 -1.83 16.61 15.01
C ALA A 168 -0.93 15.59 15.73
N THR A 169 -1.46 14.96 16.78
CA THR A 169 -0.76 13.91 17.53
C THR A 169 -0.45 12.70 16.65
N PHE A 170 -1.37 12.32 15.77
CA PHE A 170 -1.15 11.20 14.85
C PHE A 170 -0.02 11.50 13.85
N LYS A 171 -0.01 12.71 13.27
CA LYS A 171 1.09 13.18 12.41
C LYS A 171 2.43 13.20 13.16
N ASP A 172 2.44 13.61 14.43
CA ASP A 172 3.66 13.57 15.27
C ASP A 172 4.17 12.14 15.44
N HIS A 173 3.26 11.18 15.69
CA HIS A 173 3.62 9.77 15.82
C HIS A 173 4.11 9.15 14.49
N VAL A 174 3.47 9.48 13.36
CA VAL A 174 3.91 9.06 12.02
C VAL A 174 5.31 9.59 11.74
N TYR A 175 5.56 10.87 12.00
CA TYR A 175 6.88 11.48 11.82
C TYR A 175 7.93 10.85 12.75
N ALA A 176 7.60 10.63 14.03
CA ALA A 176 8.50 9.97 14.98
C ALA A 176 8.86 8.55 14.53
N GLN A 177 7.87 7.76 14.08
CA GLN A 177 8.12 6.41 13.57
C GLN A 177 9.02 6.41 12.33
N LEU A 178 8.86 7.38 11.44
CA LEU A 178 9.73 7.57 10.28
C LEU A 178 11.18 7.88 10.71
N GLN A 179 11.37 8.78 11.67
CA GLN A 179 12.71 9.09 12.19
C GLN A 179 13.36 7.86 12.84
N GLN A 180 12.59 7.05 13.57
CA GLN A 180 13.08 5.81 14.16
C GLN A 180 13.57 4.79 13.12
N TYR A 181 12.98 4.76 11.91
CA TYR A 181 13.50 3.95 10.82
C TYR A 181 14.87 4.43 10.33
N PHE A 182 15.10 5.74 10.28
CA PHE A 182 16.39 6.31 9.88
C PHE A 182 17.47 6.18 10.95
N THR A 183 17.12 6.29 12.23
CA THR A 183 18.09 6.15 13.34
C THR A 183 18.44 4.69 13.62
N GLY A 184 17.64 3.74 13.14
CA GLY A 184 17.78 2.31 13.40
C GLY A 184 17.18 1.86 14.74
N GLU A 185 16.52 2.75 15.48
CA GLU A 185 15.74 2.39 16.68
C GLU A 185 14.57 1.47 16.35
N ALA A 186 13.93 1.71 15.20
CA ALA A 186 12.94 0.81 14.63
C ALA A 186 13.49 0.16 13.36
N LYS A 187 13.26 -1.15 13.20
CA LYS A 187 13.62 -1.85 11.98
C LYS A 187 12.58 -1.59 10.90
N LEU A 188 13.01 -1.03 9.77
CA LEU A 188 12.19 -0.94 8.57
C LEU A 188 11.88 -2.37 8.05
N PRO A 189 10.62 -2.70 7.72
CA PRO A 189 10.29 -4.02 7.17
C PRO A 189 11.09 -4.32 5.90
N ARG A 190 11.51 -5.59 5.75
CA ARG A 190 12.37 -6.03 4.62
C ARG A 190 11.78 -5.66 3.27
N ASP A 191 10.49 -5.93 3.09
CA ASP A 191 9.83 -5.72 1.80
C ASP A 191 9.61 -4.23 1.52
N ALA A 192 9.39 -3.41 2.56
CA ALA A 192 9.35 -1.96 2.43
C ALA A 192 10.71 -1.39 2.01
N ALA A 193 11.80 -1.83 2.66
CA ALA A 193 13.15 -1.43 2.30
C ALA A 193 13.49 -1.81 0.85
N HIS A 194 13.19 -3.06 0.46
CA HIS A 194 13.40 -3.53 -0.91
C HIS A 194 12.61 -2.69 -1.93
N PHE A 195 11.35 -2.37 -1.63
CA PHE A 195 10.54 -1.55 -2.52
C PHE A 195 11.11 -0.14 -2.68
N ILE A 196 11.56 0.50 -1.60
CA ILE A 196 12.20 1.81 -1.64
C ILE A 196 13.46 1.79 -2.51
N ASP A 197 14.32 0.78 -2.34
CA ASP A 197 15.54 0.64 -3.14
C ASP A 197 15.22 0.51 -4.63
N CYS A 198 14.24 -0.34 -4.97
CA CYS A 198 13.74 -0.49 -6.33
C CYS A 198 13.20 0.83 -6.90
N ILE A 199 12.36 1.56 -6.15
CA ILE A 199 11.83 2.85 -6.60
C ILE A 199 12.98 3.83 -6.83
N CYS A 200 13.90 3.98 -5.87
CA CYS A 200 15.00 4.94 -5.96
C CYS A 200 15.92 4.66 -7.15
N ALA A 201 16.16 3.39 -7.48
CA ALA A 201 16.93 3.00 -8.66
C ALA A 201 16.33 3.54 -9.96
N TYR A 202 15.00 3.53 -10.10
CA TYR A 202 14.31 3.93 -11.34
C TYR A 202 13.86 5.39 -11.38
N THR A 203 13.67 6.02 -10.22
CA THR A 203 13.06 7.36 -10.13
C THR A 203 14.03 8.43 -9.63
N ARG A 204 15.11 8.02 -8.96
CA ARG A 204 16.08 8.90 -8.28
C ARG A 204 17.53 8.63 -8.66
N SER A 205 17.77 7.95 -9.79
CA SER A 205 19.10 7.55 -10.24
C SER A 205 19.89 6.78 -9.17
N GLY A 206 19.20 5.97 -8.35
CA GLY A 206 19.78 5.18 -7.27
C GLY A 206 20.08 5.95 -5.98
N LYS A 207 19.76 7.25 -5.88
CA LYS A 207 19.95 8.00 -4.63
C LYS A 207 18.92 7.57 -3.59
N THR A 208 19.40 7.05 -2.47
CA THR A 208 18.59 6.66 -1.32
C THR A 208 17.96 7.87 -0.63
N LEU A 209 16.86 7.62 0.07
CA LEU A 209 16.19 8.62 0.90
C LEU A 209 17.09 9.04 2.07
N GLN A 210 17.09 10.33 2.39
CA GLN A 210 17.76 10.89 3.57
C GLN A 210 16.72 11.41 4.56
N SER A 211 17.04 11.38 5.86
CA SER A 211 16.13 11.81 6.92
C SER A 211 15.79 13.30 6.86
N ASP A 212 16.71 14.14 6.37
CA ASP A 212 16.53 15.58 6.19
C ASP A 212 15.55 15.93 5.06
N GLU A 213 15.16 14.97 4.23
CA GLU A 213 14.11 15.15 3.24
C GLU A 213 12.69 15.15 3.84
N PHE A 214 12.57 14.84 5.14
CA PHE A 214 11.31 14.71 5.86
C PHE A 214 11.24 15.75 6.97
N GLN A 215 10.23 16.61 6.91
CA GLN A 215 9.96 17.64 7.90
C GLN A 215 8.53 17.43 8.41
N ARG A 216 8.32 17.58 9.72
CA ARG A 216 7.02 17.32 10.35
C ARG A 216 5.91 18.21 9.74
N GLU A 217 6.26 19.42 9.36
CA GLU A 217 5.38 20.43 8.75
C GLU A 217 4.87 20.00 7.36
N MET A 218 5.52 19.03 6.71
CA MET A 218 5.03 18.48 5.45
C MET A 218 3.75 17.64 5.61
N LEU A 219 3.41 17.26 6.85
CA LEU A 219 2.17 16.53 7.15
C LEU A 219 0.99 17.46 7.42
N ASP A 220 1.19 18.78 7.45
CA ASP A 220 0.14 19.77 7.75
C ASP A 220 -0.73 20.18 6.56
#